data_AF-X1RKV2-F1
#
_entry.id   AF-X1RKV2-F1
#
_cell.length_a   1.000
_cell.length_b   1.000
_cell.length_c   1.000
_cell.angle_alpha   90.00
_cell.angle_beta   90.00
_cell.angle_gamma   90.00
#
_symmetry.space_group_name_H-M   'P 1'
#
loop_
_entity.id
_entity.type
_entity.pdbx_description
1 polymer ?
#
loop_
_entity_poly.entity_id
_entity_poly.type
_entity_poly.pdbx_seq_one_letter_code
_entity_poly.pdbx_strand_id
1 'polypeptide(L)' 'MANIEFRVKPHGILPGNQMVEFWRGGVFVAGIYPHEDGIRMVSKYIDGVEHEPEYPPAVVVQLSEVKERKPTTLRELGY' A
#
# COMPACT_ATOMS: atom_id res chain seq x y z
N MET A 1 11.10 21.70 7.47
CA MET A 1 10.38 20.44 7.15
C MET A 1 10.54 20.19 5.66
N ALA A 2 10.92 18.98 5.25
CA ALA A 2 10.94 18.65 3.82
C ALA A 2 9.49 18.61 3.30
N ASN A 3 9.25 19.16 2.11
CA ASN A 3 7.93 19.11 1.48
C ASN A 3 7.53 17.65 1.22
N ILE A 4 6.30 17.26 1.53
CA ILE A 4 5.78 15.90 1.38
C ILE A 4 4.64 15.94 0.37
N GLU A 5 4.68 15.06 -0.62
CA GLU A 5 3.67 15.01 -1.68
C GLU A 5 3.29 13.57 -2.04
N PHE A 6 2.00 13.36 -2.31
CA PHE A 6 1.49 12.15 -2.95
C PHE A 6 1.00 12.49 -4.35
N ARG A 7 1.34 11.66 -5.34
CA ARG A 7 0.95 11.87 -6.74
C ARG A 7 0.33 10.59 -7.30
N VAL A 8 -0.83 10.70 -7.95
CA VAL A 8 -1.41 9.58 -8.69
C VAL A 8 -0.86 9.59 -10.11
N LYS A 9 -0.30 8.47 -10.56
CA LYS A 9 0.29 8.29 -11.90
C LYS A 9 -0.12 6.95 -12.52
N PRO A 10 -0.14 6.85 -13.85
CA PRO A 10 -0.22 5.54 -14.51
C PRO A 10 0.95 4.65 -14.08
N HIS A 11 0.69 3.36 -13.86
CA HIS A 11 1.72 2.40 -13.51
C HIS A 11 2.52 2.02 -14.76
N GLY A 12 3.79 2.40 -14.83
CA GLY A 12 4.62 2.20 -16.04
C GLY A 12 4.81 0.74 -16.46
N ILE A 13 4.79 -0.20 -15.51
CA ILE A 13 4.99 -1.64 -15.76
C ILE A 13 3.67 -2.43 -15.86
N LEU A 14 2.57 -1.93 -15.29
CA LEU A 14 1.29 -2.64 -15.21
C LEU A 14 0.27 -1.80 -16.01
N PRO A 15 0.13 -2.05 -17.32
CA PRO A 15 -0.70 -1.22 -18.17
C PRO A 15 -2.15 -1.18 -17.67
N GLY A 16 -2.74 0.01 -17.68
CA GLY A 16 -4.11 0.22 -17.21
C GLY A 16 -4.24 0.41 -15.69
N ASN A 17 -3.20 0.12 -14.91
CA ASN A 17 -3.22 0.33 -13.47
C ASN A 17 -2.73 1.74 -13.10
N GLN A 18 -3.21 2.23 -11.95
CA GLN A 18 -2.70 3.44 -11.32
C GLN A 18 -1.76 3.09 -10.17
N MET A 19 -0.87 4.01 -9.85
CA MET A 19 -0.04 3.95 -8.65
C MET A 19 -0.02 5.32 -7.95
N VAL A 20 0.20 5.29 -6.65
CA VAL A 20 0.52 6.46 -5.85
C VAL A 20 2.02 6.53 -5.66
N GLU A 21 2.62 7.66 -6.04
CA GLU A 21 4.00 7.97 -5.74
C GLU A 21 4.08 8.82 -4.47
N PHE A 22 4.98 8.45 -3.57
CA PHE A 22 5.34 9.24 -2.39
C PHE A 22 6.64 9.99 -2.65
N TRP A 23 6.59 11.32 -2.52
CA TRP A 23 7.72 12.22 -2.73
C TRP A 23 8.05 12.98 -1.45
N ARG A 24 9.34 13.11 -1.15
CA ARG A 24 9.86 13.87 0.00
C ARG A 24 10.99 14.79 -0.44
N GLY A 25 10.80 16.10 -0.31
CA GLY A 25 11.77 17.10 -0.74
C GLY A 25 12.09 17.05 -2.24
N GLY A 26 11.09 16.71 -3.07
CA GLY A 26 11.28 16.55 -4.52
C GLY A 26 11.93 15.24 -4.95
N VAL A 27 12.26 14.33 -4.02
CA VAL A 27 12.81 13.00 -4.32
C VAL A 27 11.69 11.95 -4.29
N PHE A 28 11.65 11.09 -5.31
CA PHE A 28 10.79 9.91 -5.31
C PHE A 28 11.26 8.92 -4.24
N VAL A 29 10.39 8.63 -3.27
CA VAL A 29 10.71 7.77 -2.13
C VAL A 29 10.07 6.39 -2.30
N ALA A 30 8.80 6.30 -2.65
CA ALA A 30 8.11 5.03 -2.74
C ALA A 30 6.99 5.03 -3.79
N GLY A 31 6.69 3.86 -4.34
CA GLY A 31 5.51 3.61 -5.15
C GLY A 31 4.54 2.68 -4.42
N ILE A 32 3.25 2.97 -4.47
CA ILE A 32 2.18 2.22 -3.81
C ILE A 32 1.14 1.87 -4.87
N TYR A 33 0.78 0.59 -4.99
CA TYR A 33 -0.16 0.13 -6.01
C TYR A 33 -0.90 -1.15 -5.56
N PRO A 34 -2.01 -1.50 -6.23
CA PRO A 34 -2.78 -2.70 -5.89
C PRO A 34 -1.96 -3.99 -6.02
N HIS A 35 -2.20 -4.92 -5.10
CA HIS A 35 -1.69 -6.29 -5.11
C HIS A 35 -2.86 -7.26 -4.95
N GLU A 36 -2.75 -8.50 -5.43
CA GLU A 36 -3.82 -9.50 -5.33
C GLU A 36 -4.29 -9.71 -3.87
N ASP A 37 -3.34 -9.74 -2.92
CA ASP A 37 -3.61 -9.89 -1.48
C ASP A 37 -3.80 -8.56 -0.72
N GLY A 38 -3.78 -7.40 -1.39
CA GLY A 38 -3.90 -6.10 -0.72
C GLY A 38 -3.17 -4.96 -1.43
N ILE A 39 -2.22 -4.33 -0.73
CA ILE A 39 -1.49 -3.14 -1.23
C ILE A 39 0.00 -3.43 -1.23
N ARG A 40 0.65 -3.26 -2.38
CA ARG A 40 2.11 -3.34 -2.49
C ARG A 40 2.74 -1.95 -2.38
N MET A 41 3.75 -1.84 -1.55
CA MET A 41 4.62 -0.67 -1.45
C MET A 41 6.05 -1.06 -1.85
N VAL A 42 6.65 -0.27 -2.74
CA VAL A 42 7.99 -0.50 -3.27
C VAL A 42 8.85 0.72 -2.99
N SER A 43 10.05 0.51 -2.46
CA SER A 43 11.00 1.60 -2.17
C SER A 43 12.42 1.06 -1.98
N LYS A 44 13.40 1.78 -2.53
CA LYS A 44 14.82 1.56 -2.20
C LYS A 44 15.21 1.93 -0.76
N TYR A 45 14.29 2.56 -0.02
CA TYR A 45 14.49 3.01 1.35
C TYR A 45 13.78 2.13 2.38
N ILE A 46 13.12 1.04 1.94
CA ILE A 46 12.60 0.02 2.85
C ILE A 46 13.79 -0.75 3.42
N ASP A 47 13.79 -0.90 4.75
CA ASP A 47 14.79 -1.64 5.51
C ASP A 47 14.16 -2.88 6.16
N GLY A 48 14.98 -3.88 6.46
CA GLY A 48 14.54 -5.11 7.12
C GLY A 48 13.68 -6.04 6.26
N VAL A 49 13.70 -5.88 4.93
CA VAL A 49 12.95 -6.70 3.98
C VAL A 49 13.89 -7.38 3.00
N GLU A 50 13.82 -8.70 2.95
CA GLU A 50 14.54 -9.50 1.95
C GLU A 50 13.99 -9.18 0.55
N HIS A 51 14.89 -9.02 -0.41
CA HIS A 51 14.54 -8.75 -1.81
C HIS A 51 15.60 -9.34 -2.73
N GLU A 52 15.19 -9.68 -3.95
CA GLU A 52 16.11 -10.08 -4.99
C GLU A 52 16.90 -8.85 -5.49
N PRO A 53 18.19 -8.98 -5.85
CA PRO A 53 19.03 -7.85 -6.26
C PRO A 53 18.49 -7.04 -7.46
N GLU A 54 17.67 -7.69 -8.29
CA GLU A 54 17.11 -7.13 -9.53
C GLU A 54 15.84 -6.29 -9.28
N TYR A 55 15.24 -6.40 -8.10
CA TYR A 55 14.00 -5.71 -7.75
C TYR A 55 14.19 -4.81 -6.53
N PRO A 56 13.64 -3.59 -6.54
CA PRO A 56 13.62 -2.78 -5.33
C PRO A 56 12.86 -3.51 -4.20
N PRO A 57 13.27 -3.32 -2.93
CA PRO A 57 12.56 -3.89 -1.80
C PRO A 57 11.06 -3.52 -1.83
N ALA A 58 10.23 -4.49 -1.45
CA ALA A 58 8.78 -4.34 -1.49
C ALA A 58 8.11 -5.02 -0.29
N VAL A 59 7.06 -4.39 0.22
CA VAL A 59 6.19 -4.95 1.26
C VAL A 59 4.78 -5.04 0.71
N VAL A 60 4.09 -6.15 0.99
CA VAL A 60 2.66 -6.29 0.75
C VAL A 60 1.93 -6.15 2.08
N VAL A 61 1.11 -5.11 2.19
CA VAL A 61 0.15 -4.96 3.29
C VAL A 61 -1.07 -5.79 2.91
N GLN A 62 -1.23 -6.94 3.57
CA GLN A 62 -2.41 -7.79 3.39
C GLN A 62 -3.64 -7.08 3.95
N LEU A 63 -4.71 -7.07 3.18
CA LEU A 63 -6.01 -6.54 3.61
C LEU A 63 -6.93 -7.71 3.89
N SER A 64 -7.48 -7.78 5.11
CA SER A 64 -8.51 -8.77 5.40
C SER A 64 -9.82 -8.38 4.71
N GLU A 65 -10.54 -9.37 4.18
CA GLU A 65 -11.94 -9.17 3.85
C GLU A 65 -12.66 -8.75 5.12
N VAL A 66 -13.36 -7.61 5.08
CA VAL A 66 -14.32 -7.26 6.12
C VAL A 66 -15.42 -8.31 6.03
N LYS A 67 -15.31 -9.39 6.82
CA LYS A 67 -16.50 -10.19 7.13
C LYS A 67 -17.49 -9.20 7.72
N GLU A 68 -18.60 -8.96 7.03
CA GLU A 68 -19.69 -8.14 7.53
C GLU A 68 -19.89 -8.47 9.01
N ARG A 69 -19.52 -7.54 9.89
CA ARG A 69 -19.92 -7.67 11.30
C ARG A 69 -21.42 -7.49 11.28
N LYS A 70 -22.17 -8.60 11.39
CA LYS A 70 -23.59 -8.53 11.70
C LYS A 70 -23.74 -7.55 12.88
N PRO A 71 -24.62 -6.54 12.79
CA PRO A 71 -24.86 -5.67 13.92
C PRO A 71 -25.28 -6.56 15.09
N THR A 72 -24.45 -6.60 16.15
CA THR A 72 -24.83 -7.28 17.39
C THR A 72 -26.00 -6.51 17.95
N THR A 73 -27.19 -7.13 17.91
CA THR A 73 -28.39 -6.49 18.45
C THR A 73 -28.32 -6.52 19.98
N LEU A 74 -28.89 -5.52 20.66
CA LEU A 74 -28.93 -5.49 22.14
C LEU A 74 -29.53 -6.77 22.75
N ARG A 75 -30.39 -7.45 21.98
CA ARG A 75 -30.95 -8.77 22.29
C ARG A 75 -29.91 -9.88 22.49
N GLU A 76 -28.78 -9.81 21.77
CA GLU A 76 -27.66 -10.77 21.89
C GLU A 76 -26.75 -10.43 23.08
N LEU A 77 -26.86 -9.20 23.61
CA LEU A 77 -26.12 -8.73 24.79
C LEU A 77 -26.91 -8.87 26.10
N GLY A 78 -28.13 -9.43 26.04
CA GLY A 78 -28.95 -9.68 27.22
C GLY A 78 -29.56 -8.44 27.87
N TYR A 79 -29.70 -7.33 27.12
CA TYR A 79 -30.41 -6.12 27.54
C TYR A 79 -31.84 -6.08 26.99
#